data_AF-A0A9E1ZX70-F1
#
_entry.id   AF-A0A9E1ZX70-F1
#
_cell.length_a   1.000
_cell.length_b   1.000
_cell.length_c   1.000
_cell.angle_alpha   90.00
_cell.angle_beta   90.00
_cell.angle_gamma   90.00
#
_symmetry.space_group_name_H-M   'P 1'
#
loop_
_entity.id
_entity.type
_entity.pdbx_description
1 polymer ?
#
loop_
_entity_poly.entity_id
_entity_poly.type
_entity_poly.pdbx_seq_one_letter_code
_entity_poly.pdbx_strand_id
1 'polypeptide(L)'
;CFLTGGIALGSWWAYYELGWGGFWFWDPVENASFMPWLAGTALLHSSIVVEKRNAMKTWTVFLAIVAFSFSLLGTFLVRSGVLTSVHAFATDPERGVFILLLLIIVIGGSFALFAWRGPQLKSEVLFQPISREGGLLLNNLIMTVAAAAVLLGTLYPLFLDAIGGGKVSVGAPFFNAVFIPLMIPMIAAMAVGPLLSWKRADLGPALKRLWIAAAAMLAMVVATWILITDGPFMGLVGVALATWLGVGTLVSFADQIKLFRVPGAESLSRLRRTPRATWGMTLAHLGIAIAIAGVTGAGAWKIESVQVMKPGDKVTVGGYEYEFKGATEHPGPNYTARRGLFIVSKDGKVFTAMEPEKRFYPVQNMPTTEAAIHSTLWGDLYAVVGDPQGTDGGFVTRIYFNPLVIWMWMGGLLMMFGGFLSLTDRRYRIGAPTRRQAGAAPVAAE
;
A
#
# COMPACT_ATOMS: atom_id res chain seq x y z
N CYS A 1 10.29 -1.29 4.16
CA CYS A 1 9.80 -2.34 5.07
C CYS A 1 8.91 -1.75 6.15
N PHE A 2 9.46 -1.03 7.14
CA PHE A 2 8.66 -0.47 8.24
C PHE A 2 7.52 0.43 7.78
N LEU A 3 7.75 1.32 6.81
CA LEU A 3 6.69 2.21 6.33
C LEU A 3 5.55 1.45 5.64
N THR A 4 5.86 0.41 4.85
CA THR A 4 4.84 -0.49 4.28
C THR A 4 4.05 -1.21 5.37
N GLY A 5 4.76 -1.75 6.38
CA GLY A 5 4.11 -2.40 7.52
C GLY A 5 3.24 -1.43 8.32
N GLY A 6 3.72 -0.22 8.58
CA GLY A 6 2.98 0.83 9.29
C GLY A 6 1.72 1.27 8.55
N ILE A 7 1.80 1.47 7.23
CA ILE A 7 0.64 1.80 6.39
C ILE A 7 -0.36 0.64 6.39
N ALA A 8 0.11 -0.60 6.19
CA ALA A 8 -0.77 -1.77 6.15
C ALA A 8 -1.45 -2.01 7.51
N LEU A 9 -0.72 -1.88 8.62
CA LEU A 9 -1.26 -2.02 9.98
C LEU A 9 -2.20 -0.88 10.34
N GLY A 10 -1.89 0.36 9.95
CA GLY A 10 -2.79 1.51 10.16
C GLY A 10 -4.10 1.36 9.39
N SER A 11 -4.02 0.93 8.13
CA SER A 11 -5.19 0.62 7.30
C SER A 11 -6.00 -0.56 7.87
N TRP A 12 -5.33 -1.60 8.38
CA TRP A 12 -5.99 -2.73 9.06
C TRP A 12 -6.69 -2.27 10.35
N TRP A 13 -6.03 -1.45 11.17
CA TRP A 13 -6.64 -0.87 12.37
C TRP A 13 -7.88 -0.05 12.02
N ALA A 14 -7.80 0.83 11.02
CA ALA A 14 -8.92 1.65 10.58
C ALA A 14 -10.12 0.80 10.13
N TYR A 15 -9.84 -0.32 9.43
CA TYR A 15 -10.85 -1.28 9.00
C TYR A 15 -11.62 -1.90 10.18
N TYR A 16 -10.92 -2.25 11.26
CA TYR A 16 -11.52 -2.89 12.45
C TYR A 16 -12.26 -1.90 13.35
N GLU A 17 -11.74 -0.68 13.50
CA GLU A 17 -12.11 0.22 14.61
C GLU A 17 -13.05 1.35 14.20
N LEU A 18 -13.11 1.71 12.91
CA LEU A 18 -13.90 2.87 12.47
C LEU A 18 -15.33 2.51 12.02
N GLY A 19 -15.64 1.22 11.83
CA GLY A 19 -17.00 0.76 11.63
C GLY A 19 -17.70 1.17 10.32
N TRP A 20 -16.95 1.65 9.32
CA TRP A 20 -17.48 2.08 8.00
C TRP A 20 -17.17 1.08 6.87
N GLY A 21 -16.53 -0.05 7.20
CA GLY A 21 -16.27 -1.14 6.26
C GLY A 21 -15.24 -0.81 5.17
N GLY A 22 -14.43 0.24 5.33
CA GLY A 22 -13.36 0.55 4.39
C GLY A 22 -12.00 0.71 5.06
N PHE A 23 -10.96 0.79 4.25
CA PHE A 23 -9.56 0.60 4.67
C PHE A 23 -8.67 1.83 4.42
N TRP A 24 -9.14 2.81 3.65
CA TRP A 24 -8.39 4.03 3.31
C TRP A 24 -9.36 5.15 2.97
N PHE A 25 -9.21 6.30 3.63
CA PHE A 25 -10.11 7.45 3.49
C PHE A 25 -9.48 8.65 2.76
N TRP A 26 -8.18 8.60 2.45
CA TRP A 26 -7.39 9.74 1.98
C TRP A 26 -7.37 10.91 2.98
N ASP A 27 -7.42 10.59 4.28
CA ASP A 27 -7.34 11.61 5.31
C ASP A 27 -5.90 12.15 5.45
N PRO A 28 -5.70 13.34 6.06
CA PRO A 28 -4.38 13.95 6.17
C PRO A 28 -3.31 13.07 6.83
N VAL A 29 -3.68 12.21 7.79
CA VAL A 29 -2.74 11.35 8.51
C VAL A 29 -2.33 10.15 7.66
N GLU A 30 -3.29 9.51 6.98
CA GLU A 30 -3.01 8.51 5.96
C GLU A 30 -2.08 9.08 4.86
N ASN A 31 -2.42 10.25 4.32
CA ASN A 31 -1.64 10.93 3.29
C ASN A 31 -0.21 11.26 3.76
N ALA A 32 -0.08 11.74 5.00
CA ALA A 32 1.20 12.01 5.65
C ALA A 32 2.12 10.79 5.72
N SER A 33 1.55 9.60 5.92
CA SER A 33 2.32 8.34 5.91
C SER A 33 2.66 7.87 4.48
N PHE A 34 1.81 8.19 3.50
CA PHE A 34 1.95 7.71 2.12
C PHE A 34 2.97 8.49 1.28
N MET A 35 3.04 9.82 1.45
CA MET A 35 4.02 10.66 0.75
C MET A 35 5.49 10.22 0.92
N PRO A 36 6.02 9.95 2.14
CA PRO A 36 7.37 9.46 2.30
C PRO A 36 7.55 8.04 1.73
N TRP A 37 6.47 7.26 1.59
CA TRP A 37 6.54 5.92 0.98
C TRP A 37 6.77 6.01 -0.53
N LEU A 38 6.07 6.93 -1.20
CA LEU A 38 6.26 7.21 -2.63
C LEU A 38 7.69 7.72 -2.90
N ALA A 39 8.12 8.76 -2.18
CA ALA A 39 9.44 9.35 -2.34
C ALA A 39 10.57 8.37 -1.94
N GLY A 40 10.40 7.63 -0.85
CA GLY A 40 11.34 6.61 -0.40
C GLY A 40 11.45 5.42 -1.34
N THR A 41 10.35 4.98 -1.95
CA THR A 41 10.37 3.91 -2.97
C THR A 41 11.09 4.39 -4.23
N ALA A 42 10.83 5.61 -4.69
CA ALA A 42 11.59 6.22 -5.78
C ALA A 42 13.08 6.33 -5.44
N LEU A 43 13.43 6.69 -4.20
CA LEU A 43 14.81 6.80 -3.72
C LEU A 43 15.54 5.46 -3.82
N LEU A 44 14.90 4.37 -3.38
CA LEU A 44 15.48 3.02 -3.47
C LEU A 44 15.74 2.59 -4.92
N HIS A 45 14.87 2.96 -5.85
CA HIS A 45 15.08 2.67 -7.27
C HIS A 45 16.17 3.56 -7.88
N SER A 46 16.22 4.84 -7.49
CA SER A 46 17.26 5.79 -7.91
C SER A 46 18.65 5.34 -7.46
N SER A 47 18.78 4.87 -6.21
CA SER A 47 20.07 4.46 -5.65
C SER A 47 20.67 3.24 -6.38
N ILE A 48 19.83 2.32 -6.86
CA ILE A 48 20.27 1.20 -7.71
C ILE A 48 20.90 1.72 -9.01
N VAL A 49 20.35 2.77 -9.61
CA VAL A 49 20.93 3.36 -10.82
C VAL A 49 22.25 4.06 -10.51
N VAL A 50 22.36 4.75 -9.39
CA VAL A 50 23.65 5.31 -8.94
C VAL A 50 24.69 4.21 -8.77
N GLU A 51 24.35 3.12 -8.08
CA GLU A 51 25.26 1.98 -7.83
C GLU A 51 25.72 1.32 -9.14
N LYS A 52 24.79 1.11 -10.09
CA LYS A 52 25.10 0.38 -11.33
C LYS A 52 25.71 1.26 -12.41
N ARG A 53 25.32 2.54 -12.48
CA ARG A 53 25.57 3.41 -13.63
C ARG A 53 26.27 4.71 -13.29
N ASN A 54 26.46 5.01 -12.02
CA ASN A 54 27.00 6.29 -11.57
C ASN A 54 26.19 7.50 -12.12
N ALA A 55 24.90 7.28 -12.39
CA ALA A 55 23.96 8.25 -12.94
C ALA A 55 22.85 8.57 -11.92
N MET A 56 22.11 9.66 -12.11
CA MET A 56 21.01 10.09 -11.22
C MET A 56 21.44 10.41 -9.77
N LYS A 57 22.69 10.83 -9.56
CA LYS A 57 23.18 11.25 -8.22
C LYS A 57 22.35 12.39 -7.64
N THR A 58 22.18 13.46 -8.42
CA THR A 58 21.36 14.63 -8.05
C THR A 58 19.94 14.22 -7.68
N TRP A 59 19.32 13.33 -8.49
CA TRP A 59 17.97 12.84 -8.25
C TRP A 59 17.86 12.02 -6.96
N THR A 60 18.86 11.18 -6.69
CA THR A 60 18.92 10.37 -5.47
C THR A 60 19.04 11.24 -4.23
N VAL A 61 19.89 12.27 -4.25
CA VAL A 61 20.00 13.22 -3.12
C VAL A 61 18.71 14.01 -2.94
N PHE A 62 18.11 14.49 -4.04
CA PHE A 62 16.81 15.17 -4.01
C PHE A 62 15.72 14.32 -3.35
N LEU A 63 15.56 13.07 -3.78
CA LEU A 63 14.57 12.15 -3.23
C LEU A 63 14.84 11.81 -1.75
N ALA A 64 16.10 11.77 -1.33
CA ALA A 64 16.45 11.57 0.08
C ALA A 64 15.99 12.75 0.94
N ILE A 65 16.23 13.98 0.48
CA ILE A 65 15.75 15.20 1.14
C ILE A 65 14.23 15.20 1.19
N VAL A 66 13.55 14.93 0.07
CA VAL A 66 12.08 14.91 -0.02
C VAL A 66 11.47 13.85 0.91
N ALA A 67 11.98 12.61 0.88
CA ALA A 67 11.46 11.52 1.71
C ALA A 67 11.60 11.84 3.20
N PHE A 68 12.75 12.39 3.62
CA PHE A 68 12.95 12.82 5.01
C PHE A 68 12.07 14.01 5.38
N SER A 69 11.96 15.00 4.49
CA SER A 69 11.09 16.18 4.65
C SER A 69 9.63 15.77 4.84
N PHE A 70 9.12 14.80 4.06
CA PHE A 70 7.76 14.29 4.23
C PHE A 70 7.55 13.53 5.54
N SER A 71 8.56 12.81 6.04
CA SER A 71 8.48 12.20 7.37
C SER A 71 8.35 13.24 8.50
N LEU A 72 9.08 14.36 8.39
CA LEU A 72 8.96 15.47 9.35
C LEU A 72 7.62 16.20 9.19
N LEU A 73 7.20 16.44 7.95
CA LEU A 73 5.92 17.08 7.65
C LEU A 73 4.77 16.25 8.21
N GLY A 74 4.82 14.93 8.07
CA GLY A 74 3.81 14.05 8.64
C GLY A 74 3.70 14.19 10.17
N THR A 75 4.84 14.29 10.86
CA THR A 75 4.85 14.57 12.30
C THR A 75 4.15 15.90 12.63
N PHE A 76 4.41 16.95 11.85
CA PHE A 76 3.74 18.24 12.00
C PHE A 76 2.24 18.13 11.78
N LEU A 77 1.79 17.51 10.67
CA LEU A 77 0.37 17.40 10.33
C LEU A 77 -0.42 16.63 11.41
N VAL A 78 0.16 15.57 11.97
CA VAL A 78 -0.52 14.73 12.98
C VAL A 78 -0.55 15.38 14.36
N ARG A 79 0.44 16.22 14.72
CA ARG A 79 0.61 16.74 16.09
C ARG A 79 0.22 18.20 16.29
N SER A 80 0.27 19.02 15.24
CA SER A 80 0.00 20.46 15.33
C SER A 80 -1.47 20.80 15.58
N GLY A 81 -2.40 19.90 15.25
CA GLY A 81 -3.84 20.20 15.26
C GLY A 81 -4.29 21.12 14.14
N VAL A 82 -3.43 21.38 13.14
CA VAL A 82 -3.71 22.33 12.05
C VAL A 82 -4.72 21.78 11.02
N LEU A 83 -4.86 20.46 10.94
CA LEU A 83 -5.86 19.77 10.11
C LEU A 83 -6.74 18.89 10.99
N THR A 84 -8.02 18.79 10.65
CA THR A 84 -8.93 17.83 11.26
C THR A 84 -8.70 16.44 10.66
N SER A 85 -8.52 15.43 11.51
CA SER A 85 -8.38 14.03 11.11
C SER A 85 -8.94 13.12 12.19
N VAL A 86 -9.55 12.02 11.77
CA VAL A 86 -10.02 10.93 12.64
C VAL A 86 -8.87 10.11 13.24
N HIS A 87 -7.68 10.22 12.66
CA HIS A 87 -6.47 9.53 13.07
C HIS A 87 -5.52 10.43 13.88
N ALA A 88 -5.89 11.69 14.13
CA ALA A 88 -5.08 12.61 14.92
C ALA A 88 -5.29 12.34 16.42
N PHE A 89 -4.20 12.03 17.13
CA PHE A 89 -4.20 11.81 18.57
C PHE A 89 -3.28 12.82 19.26
N ALA A 90 -3.74 13.40 20.37
CA ALA A 90 -3.00 14.34 21.21
C ALA A 90 -2.42 15.55 20.42
N THR A 91 -3.31 16.44 20.00
CA THR A 91 -2.99 17.72 19.36
C THR A 91 -2.50 18.72 20.40
N ASP A 92 -1.33 19.29 20.18
CA ASP A 92 -0.72 20.30 21.05
C ASP A 92 -0.13 21.41 20.16
N PRO A 93 -0.80 22.58 20.04
CA PRO A 93 -0.35 23.67 19.19
C PRO A 93 1.06 24.18 19.51
N GLU A 94 1.48 24.15 20.77
CA GLU A 94 2.82 24.62 21.18
C GLU A 94 3.90 23.69 20.62
N ARG A 95 3.68 22.37 20.67
CA ARG A 95 4.56 21.40 20.01
C ARG A 95 4.56 21.58 18.49
N GLY A 96 3.41 21.94 17.91
CA GLY A 96 3.27 22.26 16.50
C GLY A 96 4.26 23.34 16.04
N VAL A 97 4.41 24.42 16.82
CA VAL A 97 5.34 25.52 16.51
C VAL A 97 6.80 25.04 16.54
N PHE A 98 7.20 24.25 17.54
CA PHE A 98 8.55 23.70 17.60
C PHE A 98 8.87 22.82 16.38
N ILE A 99 7.93 21.96 15.98
CA ILE A 99 8.08 21.10 14.80
C ILE A 99 8.13 21.95 13.52
N LEU A 100 7.35 23.04 13.43
CA LEU A 100 7.39 23.95 12.29
C LEU A 100 8.75 24.65 12.15
N LEU A 101 9.35 25.12 13.25
CA LEU A 101 10.70 25.69 13.23
C LEU A 101 11.74 24.66 12.80
N LEU A 102 11.62 23.42 13.31
CA LEU A 102 12.48 22.32 12.89
C LEU A 102 12.33 22.04 11.39
N LEU A 103 11.10 22.04 10.85
CA LEU A 103 10.83 21.89 9.42
C LEU A 103 11.52 22.97 8.60
N ILE A 104 11.39 24.24 8.98
CA ILE A 104 12.02 25.37 8.27
C ILE A 104 13.55 25.18 8.23
N ILE A 105 14.17 24.87 9.36
CA ILE A 105 15.63 24.70 9.46
C ILE A 105 16.09 23.49 8.64
N VAL A 106 15.45 22.34 8.83
CA VAL A 106 15.89 21.08 8.22
C VAL A 106 15.58 21.05 6.73
N ILE A 107 14.36 21.37 6.33
CA ILE A 107 13.95 21.36 4.91
C ILE A 107 14.64 22.50 4.18
N GLY A 108 14.53 23.73 4.68
CA GLY A 108 15.15 24.90 4.09
C GLY A 108 16.67 24.77 4.00
N GLY A 109 17.33 24.34 5.07
CA GLY A 109 18.77 24.09 5.10
C GLY A 109 19.21 22.99 4.14
N SER A 110 18.47 21.87 4.08
CA SER A 110 18.80 20.77 3.17
C SER A 110 18.67 21.18 1.70
N PHE A 111 17.61 21.90 1.33
CA PHE A 111 17.42 22.39 -0.04
C PHE A 111 18.40 23.50 -0.41
N ALA A 112 18.74 24.41 0.53
CA ALA A 112 19.77 25.41 0.31
C ALA A 112 21.14 24.77 0.06
N LEU A 113 21.51 23.77 0.87
CA LEU A 113 22.74 23.00 0.68
C LEU A 113 22.72 22.24 -0.66
N PHE A 114 21.59 21.64 -1.01
CA PHE A 114 21.41 20.95 -2.28
C PHE A 114 21.55 21.91 -3.48
N ALA A 115 20.98 23.11 -3.40
CA ALA A 115 21.14 24.13 -4.45
C ALA A 115 22.59 24.57 -4.58
N TRP A 116 23.30 24.75 -3.47
CA TRP A 116 24.72 25.14 -3.46
C TRP A 116 25.65 24.03 -3.99
N ARG A 117 25.49 22.79 -3.52
CA ARG A 117 26.37 21.66 -3.85
C ARG A 117 25.93 20.86 -5.08
N GLY A 118 24.69 21.02 -5.53
CA GLY A 118 24.08 20.30 -6.65
C GLY A 118 24.90 20.30 -7.94
N PRO A 119 25.52 21.42 -8.36
CA PRO A 119 26.39 21.44 -9.55
C PRO A 119 27.58 20.47 -9.49
N GLN A 120 28.06 20.11 -8.29
CA GLN A 120 29.15 19.15 -8.10
C GLN A 120 28.71 17.69 -8.30
N LEU A 121 27.40 17.42 -8.36
CA LEU A 121 26.80 16.08 -8.48
C LEU A 121 26.43 15.71 -9.92
N LYS A 122 26.81 16.53 -10.91
CA LYS A 122 26.53 16.28 -12.33
C LYS A 122 27.08 14.90 -12.74
N SER A 123 26.27 14.17 -13.49
CA SER A 123 26.63 12.87 -14.07
C SER A 123 26.75 13.05 -15.58
N GLU A 124 27.87 12.63 -16.18
CA GLU A 124 28.12 12.74 -17.63
C GLU A 124 27.50 11.60 -18.46
N VAL A 125 26.63 10.78 -17.86
CA VAL A 125 26.11 9.58 -18.50
C VAL A 125 24.97 9.94 -19.46
N LEU A 126 25.22 9.74 -20.76
CA LEU A 126 24.19 9.84 -21.81
C LEU A 126 23.09 8.80 -21.59
N PHE A 127 21.84 9.25 -21.71
CA PHE A 127 20.66 8.45 -21.39
C PHE A 127 19.89 8.09 -22.67
N GLN A 128 19.61 6.80 -22.87
CA GLN A 128 18.65 6.34 -23.86
C GLN A 128 17.30 6.10 -23.17
N PRO A 129 16.20 6.72 -23.62
CA PRO A 129 14.89 6.59 -22.98
C PRO A 129 14.42 5.13 -22.86
N ILE A 130 14.70 4.31 -23.89
CA ILE A 130 14.40 2.88 -23.88
C ILE A 130 15.58 2.12 -23.28
N SER A 131 15.56 1.99 -21.97
CA SER A 131 16.56 1.25 -21.19
C SER A 131 16.00 0.93 -19.80
N ARG A 132 16.69 0.09 -19.03
CA ARG A 132 16.34 -0.15 -17.62
C ARG A 132 16.42 1.13 -16.80
N GLU A 133 17.41 1.97 -17.06
CA GLU A 133 17.54 3.30 -16.46
C GLU A 133 16.35 4.19 -16.85
N GLY A 134 15.93 4.12 -18.11
CA GLY A 134 14.70 4.67 -18.68
C GLY A 134 13.47 4.41 -17.82
N GLY A 135 13.18 3.13 -17.62
CA GLY A 135 12.04 2.70 -16.81
C GLY A 135 12.15 3.12 -15.34
N LEU A 136 13.35 3.10 -14.75
CA LEU A 136 13.57 3.53 -13.38
C LEU A 136 13.42 5.05 -13.21
N LEU A 137 13.83 5.84 -14.22
CA LEU A 137 13.59 7.29 -14.24
C LEU A 137 12.10 7.60 -14.37
N LEU A 138 11.38 6.90 -15.26
CA LEU A 138 9.93 7.03 -15.40
C LEU A 138 9.21 6.72 -14.08
N ASN A 139 9.58 5.61 -13.42
CA ASN A 139 9.08 5.27 -12.09
C ASN A 139 9.29 6.43 -11.11
N ASN A 140 10.51 6.95 -11.02
CA ASN A 140 10.83 7.99 -10.06
C ASN A 140 10.09 9.29 -10.36
N LEU A 141 9.96 9.68 -11.62
CA LEU A 141 9.18 10.83 -12.03
C LEU A 141 7.72 10.68 -11.60
N ILE A 142 7.07 9.57 -11.95
CA ILE A 142 5.65 9.34 -11.62
C ILE A 142 5.44 9.31 -10.11
N MET A 143 6.27 8.57 -9.36
CA MET A 143 6.18 8.51 -7.89
C MET A 143 6.36 9.89 -7.24
N THR A 144 7.25 10.72 -7.79
CA THR A 144 7.49 12.08 -7.28
C THR A 144 6.30 13.00 -7.58
N VAL A 145 5.75 12.93 -8.79
CA VAL A 145 4.54 13.69 -9.18
C VAL A 145 3.33 13.25 -8.37
N ALA A 146 3.17 11.94 -8.13
CA ALA A 146 2.11 11.41 -7.28
C ALA A 146 2.25 11.90 -5.84
N ALA A 147 3.46 11.91 -5.27
CA ALA A 147 3.70 12.46 -3.94
C ALA A 147 3.40 13.96 -3.87
N ALA A 148 3.78 14.72 -4.90
CA ALA A 148 3.46 16.14 -5.00
C ALA A 148 1.95 16.39 -5.12
N ALA A 149 1.22 15.57 -5.88
CA ALA A 149 -0.23 15.66 -5.99
C ALA A 149 -0.93 15.39 -4.64
N VAL A 150 -0.47 14.37 -3.90
CA VAL A 150 -0.99 14.07 -2.56
C VAL A 150 -0.67 15.21 -1.58
N LEU A 151 0.54 15.76 -1.64
CA LEU A 151 0.94 16.93 -0.84
C LEU A 151 0.03 18.13 -1.11
N LEU A 152 -0.17 18.46 -2.39
CA LEU A 152 -1.02 19.58 -2.80
C LEU A 152 -2.45 19.38 -2.31
N GLY A 153 -3.06 18.21 -2.54
CA GLY A 153 -4.41 17.91 -2.05
C GLY A 153 -4.52 18.00 -0.52
N THR A 154 -3.50 17.55 0.20
CA THR A 154 -3.49 17.55 1.68
C THR A 154 -3.31 18.95 2.26
N LEU A 155 -2.46 19.78 1.66
CA LEU A 155 -2.16 21.13 2.15
C LEU A 155 -3.09 22.21 1.57
N TYR A 156 -3.86 21.91 0.52
CA TYR A 156 -4.73 22.88 -0.12
C TYR A 156 -5.78 23.50 0.83
N PRO A 157 -6.50 22.72 1.66
CA PRO A 157 -7.38 23.29 2.69
C PRO A 157 -6.67 24.27 3.63
N LEU A 158 -5.45 23.93 4.06
CA LEU A 158 -4.66 24.76 4.97
C LEU A 158 -4.22 26.06 4.29
N PHE A 159 -3.81 25.98 3.03
CA PHE A 159 -3.44 27.15 2.25
C PHE A 159 -4.61 28.11 2.06
N LEU A 160 -5.80 27.59 1.71
CA LEU A 160 -7.00 28.43 1.55
C LEU A 160 -7.43 29.09 2.85
N ASP A 161 -7.41 28.36 3.97
CA ASP A 161 -7.74 28.92 5.29
C ASP A 161 -6.78 30.06 5.66
N ALA A 162 -5.48 29.88 5.41
CA ALA A 162 -4.44 30.87 5.71
C ALA A 162 -4.57 32.18 4.91
N ILE A 163 -5.13 32.15 3.69
CA ILE A 163 -5.36 33.35 2.87
C ILE A 163 -6.78 33.93 3.04
N GLY A 164 -7.59 33.40 3.95
CA GLY A 164 -8.97 33.85 4.18
C GLY A 164 -9.98 33.37 3.12
N GLY A 165 -9.63 32.34 2.34
CA GLY A 165 -10.47 31.74 1.29
C GLY A 165 -11.57 30.79 1.81
N GLY A 166 -11.64 30.59 3.12
CA GLY A 166 -12.62 29.73 3.79
C GLY A 166 -12.16 28.29 3.97
N LYS A 167 -12.92 27.53 4.78
CA LYS A 167 -12.63 26.12 5.08
C LYS A 167 -13.21 25.21 4.00
N VAL A 168 -12.34 24.51 3.28
CA VAL A 168 -12.71 23.46 2.33
C VAL A 168 -12.17 22.11 2.79
N SER A 169 -12.72 21.03 2.25
CA SER A 169 -12.20 19.67 2.45
C SER A 169 -11.88 19.05 1.09
N VAL A 170 -10.74 18.37 1.01
CA VAL A 170 -10.32 17.59 -0.16
C VAL A 170 -10.35 16.12 0.25
N GLY A 171 -11.26 15.35 -0.35
CA GLY A 171 -11.45 13.93 -0.04
C GLY A 171 -11.11 13.00 -1.19
N ALA A 172 -11.44 11.72 -1.01
CA ALA A 172 -11.17 10.63 -1.94
C ALA A 172 -11.44 10.92 -3.44
N PRO A 173 -12.52 11.65 -3.85
CA PRO A 173 -12.75 11.93 -5.27
C PRO A 173 -11.59 12.66 -5.95
N PHE A 174 -10.98 13.65 -5.31
CA PHE A 174 -9.83 14.38 -5.84
C PHE A 174 -8.61 13.45 -5.96
N PHE A 175 -8.27 12.75 -4.87
CA PHE A 175 -7.08 11.91 -4.84
C PHE A 175 -7.18 10.75 -5.82
N ASN A 176 -8.34 10.09 -5.92
CA ASN A 176 -8.55 9.01 -6.89
C ASN A 176 -8.45 9.54 -8.34
N ALA A 177 -9.02 10.71 -8.63
CA ALA A 177 -8.99 11.31 -9.96
C ALA A 177 -7.57 11.69 -10.43
N VAL A 178 -6.66 12.00 -9.51
CA VAL A 178 -5.27 12.36 -9.86
C VAL A 178 -4.33 11.16 -9.74
N PHE A 179 -4.42 10.40 -8.66
CA PHE A 179 -3.48 9.32 -8.35
C PHE A 179 -3.65 8.12 -9.28
N ILE A 180 -4.89 7.69 -9.55
CA ILE A 180 -5.14 6.48 -10.36
C ILE A 180 -4.58 6.65 -11.79
N PRO A 181 -4.84 7.74 -12.53
CA PRO A 181 -4.28 7.93 -13.87
C PRO A 181 -2.75 7.96 -13.91
N LEU A 182 -2.09 8.44 -12.85
CA LEU A 182 -0.63 8.40 -12.75
C LEU A 182 -0.11 6.97 -12.55
N MET A 183 -0.79 6.17 -11.74
CA MET A 183 -0.35 4.81 -11.39
C MET A 183 -0.57 3.79 -12.50
N ILE A 184 -1.59 3.96 -13.36
CA ILE A 184 -1.85 3.05 -14.49
C ILE A 184 -0.61 2.86 -15.39
N PRO A 185 -0.01 3.91 -16.00
CA PRO A 185 1.15 3.76 -16.85
C PRO A 185 2.39 3.28 -16.08
N MET A 186 2.50 3.64 -14.79
CA MET A 186 3.59 3.18 -13.94
C MET A 186 3.55 1.66 -13.73
N ILE A 187 2.39 1.12 -13.34
CA ILE A 187 2.21 -0.32 -13.13
C ILE A 187 2.38 -1.09 -14.44
N ALA A 188 1.87 -0.54 -15.55
CA ALA A 188 2.09 -1.12 -16.88
C ALA A 188 3.60 -1.22 -17.21
N ALA A 189 4.35 -0.13 -17.00
CA ALA A 189 5.80 -0.10 -17.23
C ALA A 189 6.59 -0.99 -16.25
N MET A 190 6.08 -1.19 -15.04
CA MET A 190 6.74 -1.96 -13.98
C MET A 190 6.92 -3.44 -14.32
N ALA A 191 6.05 -4.04 -15.14
CA ALA A 191 6.26 -5.40 -15.66
C ALA A 191 7.33 -5.46 -16.77
N VAL A 192 7.51 -4.37 -17.52
CA VAL A 192 8.46 -4.29 -18.65
C VAL A 192 9.88 -3.97 -18.18
N GLY A 193 10.03 -3.04 -17.22
CA GLY A 193 11.31 -2.53 -16.76
C GLY A 193 12.36 -3.59 -16.41
N PRO A 194 12.03 -4.63 -15.62
CA PRO A 194 12.96 -5.71 -15.27
C PRO A 194 13.49 -6.53 -16.46
N LEU A 195 12.79 -6.52 -17.60
CA LEU A 195 13.20 -7.23 -18.82
C LEU A 195 14.10 -6.39 -19.73
N LEU A 196 14.16 -5.07 -19.53
CA LEU A 196 15.03 -4.19 -20.30
C LEU A 196 16.49 -4.32 -19.84
N SER A 197 17.43 -4.23 -20.77
CA SER A 197 18.86 -4.13 -20.49
C SER A 197 19.27 -2.71 -20.07
N TRP A 198 20.41 -2.63 -19.35
CA TRP A 198 21.06 -1.35 -19.06
C TRP A 198 21.65 -0.71 -20.33
N LYS A 199 21.86 0.61 -20.36
CA LYS A 199 22.37 1.44 -21.49
C LYS A 199 21.36 1.62 -22.61
N ARG A 200 20.92 0.52 -23.19
CA ARG A 200 20.06 0.47 -24.37
C ARG A 200 19.32 -0.85 -24.34
N ALA A 201 18.03 -0.80 -24.64
CA ALA A 201 17.19 -1.97 -24.78
C ALA A 201 16.29 -1.82 -26.02
N ASP A 202 15.78 -2.94 -26.50
CA ASP A 202 14.74 -2.97 -27.51
C ASP A 202 13.41 -3.38 -26.86
N LEU A 203 12.36 -2.58 -27.08
CA LEU A 203 11.04 -2.86 -26.51
C LEU A 203 10.41 -4.13 -27.09
N GLY A 204 10.59 -4.38 -28.39
CA GLY A 204 9.97 -5.50 -29.09
C GLY A 204 10.25 -6.86 -28.44
N PRO A 205 11.52 -7.25 -28.22
CA PRO A 205 11.85 -8.49 -27.53
C PRO A 205 11.33 -8.57 -26.08
N ALA A 206 11.31 -7.46 -25.34
CA ALA A 206 10.79 -7.43 -23.98
C ALA A 206 9.27 -7.66 -23.96
N LEU A 207 8.51 -6.98 -24.83
CA LEU A 207 7.06 -7.16 -24.97
C LEU A 207 6.71 -8.56 -25.46
N LYS A 208 7.49 -9.11 -26.40
CA LYS A 208 7.33 -10.50 -26.85
C LYS A 208 7.45 -11.49 -25.70
N ARG A 209 8.31 -11.26 -24.70
CA ARG A 209 8.40 -12.15 -23.52
C ARG A 209 7.16 -12.05 -22.62
N LEU A 210 6.47 -10.92 -22.63
CA LEU A 210 5.27 -10.66 -21.80
C LEU A 210 3.96 -11.12 -22.45
N TRP A 211 4.00 -11.85 -23.57
CA TRP A 211 2.78 -12.32 -24.24
C TRP A 211 1.88 -13.17 -23.31
N ILE A 212 2.48 -13.98 -22.42
CA ILE A 212 1.75 -14.77 -21.42
C ILE A 212 1.04 -13.86 -20.42
N ALA A 213 1.70 -12.78 -19.99
CA ALA A 213 1.09 -11.79 -19.10
C ALA A 213 -0.06 -11.04 -19.79
N ALA A 214 0.08 -10.70 -21.07
CA ALA A 214 -0.99 -10.08 -21.86
C ALA A 214 -2.19 -11.04 -22.05
N ALA A 215 -1.93 -12.31 -22.37
CA ALA A 215 -2.96 -13.32 -22.53
C ALA A 215 -3.70 -13.61 -21.21
N ALA A 216 -2.96 -13.75 -20.11
CA ALA A 216 -3.55 -13.94 -18.79
C ALA A 216 -4.36 -12.72 -18.33
N MET A 217 -3.86 -11.51 -18.58
CA MET A 217 -4.58 -10.26 -18.32
C MET A 217 -5.90 -10.24 -19.09
N LEU A 218 -5.89 -10.50 -20.41
CA LEU A 218 -7.10 -10.51 -21.22
C LEU A 218 -8.08 -11.60 -20.75
N ALA A 219 -7.58 -12.81 -20.48
CA ALA A 219 -8.40 -13.91 -19.98
C ALA A 219 -9.07 -13.56 -18.65
N MET A 220 -8.35 -12.93 -17.72
CA MET A 220 -8.90 -12.53 -16.42
C MET A 220 -9.92 -11.41 -16.57
N VAL A 221 -9.65 -10.40 -17.42
CA VAL A 221 -10.63 -9.33 -17.70
C VAL A 221 -11.91 -9.90 -18.30
N VAL A 222 -11.80 -10.79 -19.28
CA VAL A 222 -12.97 -11.44 -19.91
C VAL A 222 -13.71 -12.32 -18.90
N ALA A 223 -13.00 -13.09 -18.08
CA ALA A 223 -13.62 -13.89 -17.02
C ALA A 223 -14.36 -13.01 -16.00
N THR A 224 -13.75 -11.91 -15.54
CA THR A 224 -14.40 -10.96 -14.64
C THR A 224 -15.62 -10.32 -15.29
N TRP A 225 -15.52 -9.90 -16.56
CA TRP A 225 -16.65 -9.31 -17.30
C TRP A 225 -17.84 -10.27 -17.44
N ILE A 226 -17.58 -11.56 -17.66
CA ILE A 226 -18.63 -12.58 -17.81
C ILE A 226 -19.21 -12.99 -16.46
N LEU A 227 -18.38 -13.15 -15.44
CA LEU A 227 -18.79 -13.70 -14.14
C LEU A 227 -19.32 -12.64 -13.16
N ILE A 228 -18.98 -11.37 -13.35
CA ILE A 228 -19.33 -10.26 -12.45
C ILE A 228 -19.95 -9.12 -13.28
N THR A 229 -21.28 -9.04 -13.28
CA THR A 229 -22.05 -8.19 -14.20
C THR A 229 -22.15 -6.72 -13.78
N ASP A 230 -22.06 -6.41 -12.49
CA ASP A 230 -22.40 -5.07 -11.95
C ASP A 230 -21.18 -4.28 -11.44
N GLY A 231 -20.03 -4.45 -12.10
CA GLY A 231 -18.78 -3.77 -11.74
C GLY A 231 -18.51 -2.45 -12.48
N PRO A 232 -17.86 -1.46 -11.85
CA PRO A 232 -17.37 -0.28 -12.56
C PRO A 232 -16.23 -0.67 -13.52
N PHE A 233 -16.13 0.04 -14.66
CA PHE A 233 -15.05 -0.17 -15.64
C PHE A 233 -13.64 -0.13 -15.02
N MET A 234 -13.42 0.77 -14.05
CA MET A 234 -12.15 0.87 -13.32
C MET A 234 -11.81 -0.40 -12.53
N GLY A 235 -12.80 -1.21 -12.13
CA GLY A 235 -12.58 -2.53 -11.54
C GLY A 235 -11.90 -3.49 -12.52
N LEU A 236 -12.30 -3.48 -13.79
CA LEU A 236 -11.66 -4.29 -14.85
C LEU A 236 -10.22 -3.83 -15.10
N VAL A 237 -9.98 -2.51 -15.09
CA VAL A 237 -8.64 -1.95 -15.21
C VAL A 237 -7.76 -2.40 -14.04
N GLY A 238 -8.27 -2.39 -12.82
CA GLY A 238 -7.57 -2.89 -11.64
C GLY A 238 -7.20 -4.38 -11.74
N VAL A 239 -8.14 -5.22 -12.19
CA VAL A 239 -7.91 -6.65 -12.45
C VAL A 239 -6.86 -6.85 -13.54
N ALA A 240 -6.93 -6.06 -14.61
CA ALA A 240 -5.97 -6.11 -15.70
C ALA A 240 -4.55 -5.79 -15.19
N LEU A 241 -4.39 -4.69 -14.43
CA LEU A 241 -3.11 -4.26 -13.90
C LEU A 241 -2.53 -5.22 -12.86
N ALA A 242 -3.35 -5.75 -11.95
CA ALA A 242 -2.94 -6.75 -10.98
C ALA A 242 -2.42 -8.02 -11.68
N THR A 243 -3.17 -8.52 -12.67
CA THR A 243 -2.79 -9.72 -13.43
C THR A 243 -1.55 -9.48 -14.28
N TRP A 244 -1.50 -8.35 -14.99
CA TRP A 244 -0.36 -7.93 -15.81
C TRP A 244 0.93 -7.87 -14.99
N LEU A 245 0.90 -7.19 -13.84
CA LEU A 245 2.06 -7.06 -12.96
C LEU A 245 2.43 -8.39 -12.32
N GLY A 246 1.45 -9.14 -11.80
CA GLY A 246 1.68 -10.42 -11.13
C GLY A 246 2.33 -11.43 -12.07
N VAL A 247 1.69 -11.69 -13.21
CA VAL A 247 2.21 -12.62 -14.23
C VAL A 247 3.48 -12.08 -14.86
N GLY A 248 3.58 -10.77 -15.15
CA GLY A 248 4.79 -10.15 -15.68
C GLY A 248 6.00 -10.29 -14.75
N THR A 249 5.78 -10.16 -13.44
CA THR A 249 6.82 -10.40 -12.42
C THR A 249 7.27 -11.86 -12.41
N LEU A 250 6.34 -12.81 -12.52
CA LEU A 250 6.65 -14.24 -12.63
C LEU A 250 7.40 -14.56 -13.92
N VAL A 251 7.01 -13.97 -15.05
CA VAL A 251 7.70 -14.10 -16.35
C VAL A 251 9.12 -13.57 -16.25
N SER A 252 9.33 -12.40 -15.64
CA SER A 252 10.67 -11.84 -15.43
C SER A 252 11.53 -12.76 -14.56
N PHE A 253 10.96 -13.31 -13.48
CA PHE A 253 11.67 -14.25 -12.62
C PHE A 253 12.01 -15.56 -13.36
N ALA A 254 11.06 -16.11 -14.12
CA ALA A 254 11.26 -17.29 -14.97
C ALA A 254 12.38 -17.08 -16.01
N ASP A 255 12.44 -15.90 -16.64
CA ASP A 255 13.50 -15.53 -17.60
C ASP A 255 14.88 -15.52 -16.92
N GLN A 256 14.98 -15.00 -15.69
CA GLN A 256 16.24 -14.96 -14.92
C GLN A 256 16.78 -16.35 -14.58
N ILE A 257 15.91 -17.29 -14.20
CA ILE A 257 16.30 -18.69 -13.93
C ILE A 257 16.32 -19.57 -15.19
N LYS A 258 16.03 -18.97 -16.36
CA LYS A 258 15.90 -19.65 -17.66
C LYS A 258 14.91 -20.82 -17.63
N LEU A 259 13.82 -20.69 -16.88
CA LEU A 259 12.80 -21.73 -16.77
C LEU A 259 12.28 -22.08 -18.18
N PHE A 260 12.18 -23.38 -18.48
CA PHE A 260 11.77 -23.93 -19.79
C PHE A 260 12.69 -23.60 -20.98
N ARG A 261 13.87 -22.99 -20.76
CA ARG A 261 14.86 -22.73 -21.82
C ARG A 261 16.15 -23.53 -21.67
N VAL A 262 16.34 -24.16 -20.51
CA VAL A 262 17.47 -25.05 -20.19
C VAL A 262 16.93 -26.29 -19.47
N PRO A 263 17.72 -27.38 -19.36
CA PRO A 263 17.31 -28.55 -18.59
C PRO A 263 16.91 -28.19 -17.16
N GLY A 264 15.88 -28.84 -16.60
CA GLY A 264 15.31 -28.49 -15.30
C GLY A 264 16.31 -28.50 -14.14
N ALA A 265 17.31 -29.37 -14.18
CA ALA A 265 18.40 -29.38 -13.21
C ALA A 265 19.24 -28.09 -13.24
N GLU A 266 19.47 -27.50 -14.42
CA GLU A 266 20.16 -26.22 -14.54
C GLU A 266 19.30 -25.07 -14.02
N SER A 267 18.00 -25.03 -14.36
CA SER A 267 17.08 -24.03 -13.81
C SER A 267 17.00 -24.11 -12.28
N LEU A 268 16.95 -25.32 -11.70
CA LEU A 268 16.96 -25.51 -10.24
C LEU A 268 18.28 -25.06 -9.60
N SER A 269 19.41 -25.35 -10.26
CA SER A 269 20.72 -24.84 -9.82
C SER A 269 20.76 -23.31 -9.85
N ARG A 270 20.20 -22.67 -10.88
CA ARG A 270 20.09 -21.20 -10.97
C ARG A 270 19.21 -20.65 -9.85
N LEU A 271 18.04 -21.25 -9.62
CA LEU A 271 17.10 -20.87 -8.56
C LEU A 271 17.78 -20.88 -7.17
N ARG A 272 18.55 -21.92 -6.86
CA ARG A 272 19.29 -22.03 -5.58
C ARG A 272 20.40 -21.00 -5.43
N ARG A 273 20.94 -20.49 -6.54
CA ARG A 273 22.01 -19.48 -6.57
C ARG A 273 21.48 -18.05 -6.70
N THR A 274 20.17 -17.88 -6.87
CA THR A 274 19.54 -16.56 -7.02
C THR A 274 19.78 -15.71 -5.77
N PRO A 275 20.32 -14.49 -5.90
CA PRO A 275 20.54 -13.59 -4.77
C PRO A 275 19.25 -13.27 -4.01
N ARG A 276 19.35 -12.98 -2.72
CA ARG A 276 18.22 -12.62 -1.88
C ARG A 276 17.60 -11.29 -2.30
N ALA A 277 18.40 -10.37 -2.85
CA ALA A 277 17.93 -9.13 -3.45
C ALA A 277 16.98 -9.36 -4.64
N THR A 278 17.24 -10.39 -5.45
CA THR A 278 16.34 -10.77 -6.56
C THR A 278 15.03 -11.31 -6.04
N TRP A 279 15.08 -12.22 -5.07
CA TRP A 279 13.86 -12.70 -4.40
C TRP A 279 13.08 -11.56 -3.74
N GLY A 280 13.78 -10.66 -3.06
CA GLY A 280 13.17 -9.50 -2.42
C GLY A 280 12.45 -8.58 -3.41
N MET A 281 13.06 -8.33 -4.57
CA MET A 281 12.43 -7.60 -5.67
C MET A 281 11.17 -8.33 -6.18
N THR A 282 11.27 -9.62 -6.49
CA THR A 282 10.16 -10.43 -7.00
C THR A 282 8.99 -10.47 -6.01
N LEU A 283 9.26 -10.73 -4.73
CA LEU A 283 8.22 -10.78 -3.69
C LEU A 283 7.59 -9.41 -3.46
N ALA A 284 8.36 -8.32 -3.51
CA ALA A 284 7.80 -6.99 -3.36
C ALA A 284 6.86 -6.61 -4.52
N HIS A 285 7.22 -6.92 -5.76
CA HIS A 285 6.38 -6.61 -6.91
C HIS A 285 5.15 -7.53 -7.01
N LEU A 286 5.27 -8.80 -6.63
CA LEU A 286 4.11 -9.68 -6.44
C LEU A 286 3.20 -9.15 -5.32
N GLY A 287 3.78 -8.64 -4.23
CA GLY A 287 3.02 -8.04 -3.14
C GLY A 287 2.19 -6.84 -3.61
N ILE A 288 2.75 -5.98 -4.47
CA ILE A 288 1.99 -4.89 -5.11
C ILE A 288 0.85 -5.44 -5.96
N ALA A 289 1.10 -6.46 -6.80
CA ALA A 289 0.05 -7.06 -7.64
C ALA A 289 -1.12 -7.63 -6.83
N ILE A 290 -0.81 -8.39 -5.77
CA ILE A 290 -1.82 -8.95 -4.85
C ILE A 290 -2.55 -7.82 -4.10
N ALA A 291 -1.83 -6.77 -3.69
CA ALA A 291 -2.45 -5.62 -3.05
C ALA A 291 -3.42 -4.87 -3.98
N ILE A 292 -3.05 -4.66 -5.26
CA ILE A 292 -3.93 -4.05 -6.26
C ILE A 292 -5.17 -4.92 -6.46
N ALA A 293 -5.05 -6.25 -6.51
CA ALA A 293 -6.20 -7.14 -6.62
C ALA A 293 -7.16 -6.97 -5.42
N GLY A 294 -6.63 -6.91 -4.20
CA GLY A 294 -7.43 -6.69 -2.99
C GLY A 294 -8.10 -5.31 -2.93
N VAL A 295 -7.36 -4.24 -3.23
CA VAL A 295 -7.90 -2.86 -3.30
C VAL A 295 -8.98 -2.76 -4.37
N THR A 296 -8.78 -3.40 -5.53
CA THR A 296 -9.75 -3.41 -6.61
C THR A 296 -11.01 -4.19 -6.19
N GLY A 297 -10.83 -5.37 -5.59
CA GLY A 297 -11.92 -6.19 -5.04
C GLY A 297 -12.81 -5.42 -4.07
N ALA A 298 -12.18 -4.89 -3.02
CA ALA A 298 -12.86 -4.21 -1.92
C ALA A 298 -13.35 -2.81 -2.30
N GLY A 299 -12.82 -2.20 -3.37
CA GLY A 299 -13.25 -0.90 -3.86
C GLY A 299 -14.35 -0.96 -4.91
N ALA A 300 -14.25 -1.90 -5.87
CA ALA A 300 -15.13 -1.95 -7.03
C ALA A 300 -16.41 -2.77 -6.80
N TRP A 301 -16.37 -3.79 -5.94
CA TRP A 301 -17.48 -4.75 -5.77
C TRP A 301 -17.92 -4.89 -4.31
N LYS A 302 -17.61 -3.92 -3.45
CA LYS A 302 -18.15 -3.88 -2.09
C LYS A 302 -19.67 -3.82 -2.14
N ILE A 303 -20.32 -4.68 -1.35
CA ILE A 303 -21.77 -4.69 -1.18
C ILE A 303 -22.06 -4.19 0.23
N GLU A 304 -22.98 -3.23 0.36
CA GLU A 304 -23.31 -2.62 1.65
C GLU A 304 -24.82 -2.55 1.89
N SER A 305 -25.22 -2.75 3.14
CA SER A 305 -26.57 -2.48 3.62
C SER A 305 -26.47 -1.72 4.94
N VAL A 306 -27.07 -0.53 4.96
CA VAL A 306 -27.17 0.32 6.15
C VAL A 306 -28.64 0.59 6.40
N GLN A 307 -29.16 0.03 7.48
CA GLN A 307 -30.58 0.07 7.80
C GLN A 307 -30.80 -0.08 9.30
N VAL A 308 -32.04 0.09 9.74
CA VAL A 308 -32.43 -0.16 11.12
C VAL A 308 -33.06 -1.53 11.21
N MET A 309 -32.54 -2.37 12.11
CA MET A 309 -33.02 -3.73 12.32
C MET A 309 -33.57 -3.89 13.74
N LYS A 310 -34.70 -4.58 13.85
CA LYS A 310 -35.28 -5.10 15.08
C LYS A 310 -34.84 -6.55 15.30
N PRO A 311 -34.83 -7.06 16.53
CA PRO A 311 -34.57 -8.48 16.79
C PRO A 311 -35.51 -9.38 15.97
N GLY A 312 -34.95 -10.33 15.23
CA GLY A 312 -35.65 -11.21 14.29
C GLY A 312 -35.59 -10.75 12.83
N ASP A 313 -35.22 -9.50 12.55
CA ASP A 313 -35.10 -9.01 11.18
C ASP A 313 -33.94 -9.70 10.46
N LYS A 314 -34.10 -9.88 9.15
CA LYS A 314 -33.14 -10.52 8.26
C LYS A 314 -32.77 -9.62 7.09
N VAL A 315 -31.51 -9.68 6.67
CA VAL A 315 -31.03 -8.99 5.48
C VAL A 315 -29.97 -9.79 4.76
N THR A 316 -29.98 -9.75 3.44
CA THR A 316 -29.02 -10.49 2.60
C THR A 316 -27.96 -9.55 2.06
N VAL A 317 -26.69 -9.85 2.32
CA VAL A 317 -25.53 -9.08 1.83
C VAL A 317 -24.46 -10.05 1.32
N GLY A 318 -24.03 -9.89 0.07
CA GLY A 318 -22.99 -10.75 -0.54
C GLY A 318 -23.34 -12.23 -0.61
N GLY A 319 -24.64 -12.58 -0.70
CA GLY A 319 -25.12 -13.96 -0.70
C GLY A 319 -25.17 -14.62 0.69
N TYR A 320 -25.00 -13.85 1.77
CA TYR A 320 -25.16 -14.29 3.15
C TYR A 320 -26.40 -13.63 3.76
N GLU A 321 -27.22 -14.41 4.47
CA GLU A 321 -28.35 -13.91 5.23
C GLU A 321 -27.90 -13.60 6.67
N TYR A 322 -28.10 -12.38 7.11
CA TYR A 322 -27.81 -11.91 8.46
C TYR A 322 -29.13 -11.77 9.22
N GLU A 323 -29.32 -12.58 10.25
CA GLU A 323 -30.43 -12.43 11.19
C GLU A 323 -29.94 -11.67 12.43
N PHE A 324 -30.54 -10.52 12.72
CA PHE A 324 -30.19 -9.73 13.90
C PHE A 324 -30.95 -10.24 15.12
N LYS A 325 -30.25 -10.64 16.17
CA LYS A 325 -30.85 -11.15 17.43
C LYS A 325 -31.06 -10.05 18.48
N GLY A 326 -30.69 -8.82 18.17
CA GLY A 326 -30.75 -7.68 19.08
C GLY A 326 -29.38 -7.27 19.60
N ALA A 327 -29.38 -6.27 20.48
CA ALA A 327 -28.18 -5.77 21.13
C ALA A 327 -28.42 -5.54 22.63
N THR A 328 -27.43 -5.89 23.43
CA THR A 328 -27.47 -5.81 24.90
C THR A 328 -26.30 -5.00 25.42
N GLU A 329 -26.49 -4.33 26.56
CA GLU A 329 -25.40 -3.64 27.24
C GLU A 329 -24.58 -4.62 28.09
N HIS A 330 -23.26 -4.49 27.99
CA HIS A 330 -22.28 -5.29 28.70
C HIS A 330 -21.26 -4.35 29.37
N PRO A 331 -21.04 -4.47 30.69
CA PRO A 331 -19.97 -3.76 31.34
C PRO A 331 -18.62 -4.38 30.94
N GLY A 332 -17.72 -3.55 30.41
CA GLY A 332 -16.31 -3.88 30.18
C GLY A 332 -15.41 -3.43 31.34
N PRO A 333 -14.09 -3.69 31.28
CA PRO A 333 -13.17 -3.35 32.36
C PRO A 333 -13.07 -1.84 32.65
N ASN A 334 -13.15 -1.01 31.60
CA ASN A 334 -13.04 0.45 31.66
C ASN A 334 -13.96 1.16 30.66
N TYR A 335 -14.95 0.44 30.12
CA TYR A 335 -15.93 0.93 29.15
C TYR A 335 -17.29 0.26 29.36
N THR A 336 -18.35 0.85 28.82
CA THR A 336 -19.63 0.17 28.60
C THR A 336 -19.75 -0.19 27.13
N ALA A 337 -20.13 -1.43 26.82
CA ALA A 337 -20.31 -1.90 25.46
C ALA A 337 -21.76 -2.19 25.18
N ARG A 338 -22.23 -1.80 24.01
CA ARG A 338 -23.43 -2.34 23.40
C ARG A 338 -23.01 -3.42 22.42
N ARG A 339 -23.28 -4.68 22.73
CA ARG A 339 -22.94 -5.82 21.88
C ARG A 339 -24.17 -6.24 21.08
N GLY A 340 -24.05 -6.24 19.77
CA GLY A 340 -25.05 -6.81 18.86
C GLY A 340 -24.77 -8.29 18.62
N LEU A 341 -25.78 -9.07 18.24
CA LEU A 341 -25.60 -10.45 17.79
C LEU A 341 -26.25 -10.63 16.41
N PHE A 342 -25.46 -11.08 15.44
CA PHE A 342 -25.92 -11.50 14.12
C PHE A 342 -25.65 -12.99 13.93
N ILE A 343 -26.68 -13.74 13.55
CA ILE A 343 -26.53 -15.11 13.08
C ILE A 343 -26.47 -15.06 11.56
N VAL A 344 -25.33 -15.46 11.02
CA VAL A 344 -25.09 -15.43 9.58
C VAL A 344 -25.28 -16.82 9.02
N SER A 345 -26.10 -16.94 7.99
CA SER A 345 -26.37 -18.18 7.27
C SER A 345 -26.03 -18.06 5.79
N LYS A 346 -25.62 -19.19 5.19
CA LYS A 346 -25.42 -19.34 3.75
C LYS A 346 -26.07 -20.63 3.29
N ASP A 347 -26.86 -20.56 2.22
CA ASP A 347 -27.60 -21.70 1.66
C ASP A 347 -28.45 -22.45 2.72
N GLY A 348 -29.08 -21.68 3.62
CA GLY A 348 -29.93 -22.21 4.71
C GLY A 348 -29.18 -22.84 5.89
N LYS A 349 -27.84 -22.85 5.89
CA LYS A 349 -27.02 -23.35 7.00
C LYS A 349 -26.36 -22.21 7.74
N VAL A 350 -26.34 -22.29 9.07
CA VAL A 350 -25.58 -21.34 9.91
C VAL A 350 -24.10 -21.44 9.54
N PHE A 351 -23.54 -20.30 9.15
CA PHE A 351 -22.15 -20.15 8.73
C PHE A 351 -21.28 -19.64 9.89
N THR A 352 -21.71 -18.58 10.57
CA THR A 352 -21.02 -18.03 11.76
C THR A 352 -21.98 -17.19 12.59
N ALA A 353 -21.63 -16.93 13.86
CA ALA A 353 -22.20 -15.85 14.65
C ALA A 353 -21.22 -14.66 14.67
N MET A 354 -21.75 -13.43 14.67
CA MET A 354 -20.96 -12.20 14.66
C MET A 354 -21.44 -11.28 15.78
N GLU A 355 -20.51 -10.86 16.64
CA GLU A 355 -20.78 -10.08 17.84
C GLU A 355 -20.10 -8.69 17.80
N PRO A 356 -20.59 -7.73 16.99
CA PRO A 356 -20.00 -6.40 16.98
C PRO A 356 -20.32 -5.62 18.25
N GLU A 357 -19.44 -4.71 18.63
CA GLU A 357 -19.64 -3.84 19.79
C GLU A 357 -19.56 -2.36 19.44
N LYS A 358 -20.37 -1.56 20.12
CA LYS A 358 -20.15 -0.12 20.24
C LYS A 358 -19.75 0.17 21.68
N ARG A 359 -18.52 0.62 21.88
CA ARG A 359 -17.95 0.86 23.23
C ARG A 359 -17.97 2.34 23.55
N PHE A 360 -18.27 2.68 24.79
CA PHE A 360 -18.18 4.03 25.33
C PHE A 360 -17.21 4.05 26.50
N TYR A 361 -16.18 4.89 26.41
CA TYR A 361 -15.17 5.09 27.45
C TYR A 361 -15.49 6.34 28.26
N PRO A 362 -15.98 6.22 29.52
CA PRO A 362 -16.48 7.37 30.29
C PRO A 362 -15.41 8.41 30.61
N VAL A 363 -14.17 7.99 30.85
CA VAL A 363 -13.06 8.89 31.23
C VAL A 363 -12.66 9.80 30.07
N GLN A 364 -12.58 9.26 28.85
CA GLN A 364 -12.25 10.00 27.63
C GLN A 364 -13.49 10.65 27.00
N ASN A 365 -14.70 10.32 27.47
CA ASN A 365 -15.98 10.68 26.86
C ASN A 365 -16.02 10.37 25.35
N MET A 366 -15.54 9.18 24.97
CA MET A 366 -15.31 8.83 23.57
C MET A 366 -16.00 7.50 23.22
N PRO A 367 -16.91 7.48 22.22
CA PRO A 367 -17.42 6.24 21.65
C PRO A 367 -16.44 5.67 20.62
N THR A 368 -16.35 4.35 20.57
CA THR A 368 -15.56 3.58 19.59
C THR A 368 -16.39 2.42 19.06
N THR A 369 -16.02 1.89 17.90
CA THR A 369 -16.70 0.76 17.27
C THR A 369 -15.74 -0.42 17.18
N GLU A 370 -16.23 -1.60 17.49
CA GLU A 370 -15.51 -2.85 17.29
C GLU A 370 -16.33 -3.67 16.29
N ALA A 371 -15.90 -3.67 15.04
CA ALA A 371 -16.59 -4.39 14.01
C ALA A 371 -16.43 -5.91 14.20
N ALA A 372 -17.51 -6.65 14.02
CA ALA A 372 -17.40 -8.10 13.85
C ALA A 372 -16.98 -8.37 12.41
N ILE A 373 -15.88 -9.10 12.25
CA ILE A 373 -15.32 -9.42 10.94
C ILE A 373 -15.09 -10.92 10.88
N HIS A 374 -15.63 -11.56 9.85
CA HIS A 374 -15.33 -12.94 9.51
C HIS A 374 -14.66 -12.97 8.15
N SER A 375 -13.33 -13.17 8.15
CA SER A 375 -12.53 -13.15 6.93
C SER A 375 -12.52 -14.51 6.22
N THR A 376 -12.74 -14.49 4.91
CA THR A 376 -12.54 -15.65 4.03
C THR A 376 -11.49 -15.33 2.97
N LEU A 377 -11.05 -16.32 2.19
CA LEU A 377 -10.13 -16.06 1.07
C LEU A 377 -10.72 -15.17 -0.03
N TRP A 378 -12.05 -15.09 -0.12
CA TRP A 378 -12.76 -14.38 -1.19
C TRP A 378 -13.33 -13.04 -0.77
N GLY A 379 -13.40 -12.78 0.53
CA GLY A 379 -13.89 -11.52 1.07
C GLY A 379 -14.29 -11.64 2.54
N ASP A 380 -14.45 -10.47 3.16
CA ASP A 380 -14.78 -10.36 4.56
C ASP A 380 -16.26 -10.05 4.73
N LEU A 381 -16.90 -10.81 5.61
CA LEU A 381 -18.20 -10.47 6.16
C LEU A 381 -17.96 -9.48 7.31
N TYR A 382 -18.68 -8.37 7.28
CA TYR A 382 -18.45 -7.27 8.20
C TYR A 382 -19.78 -6.79 8.75
N ALA A 383 -19.92 -6.72 10.08
CA ALA A 383 -21.13 -6.24 10.72
C ALA A 383 -20.77 -5.24 11.82
N VAL A 384 -21.58 -4.19 11.94
CA VAL A 384 -21.49 -3.16 12.97
C VAL A 384 -22.88 -2.88 13.53
N VAL A 385 -22.95 -2.71 14.84
CA VAL A 385 -24.14 -2.23 15.55
C VAL A 385 -23.94 -0.79 16.02
N GLY A 386 -24.94 0.05 15.77
CA GLY A 386 -24.94 1.48 16.08
C GLY A 386 -25.81 1.83 17.28
N ASP A 387 -26.38 3.02 17.21
CA ASP A 387 -27.29 3.51 18.25
C ASP A 387 -28.71 2.95 18.08
N PRO A 388 -29.47 2.81 19.18
CA PRO A 388 -30.89 2.56 19.10
C PRO A 388 -31.56 3.71 18.35
N GLN A 389 -32.53 3.38 17.52
CA GLN A 389 -33.31 4.36 16.77
C GLN A 389 -34.78 4.25 17.17
N GLY A 390 -35.34 5.36 17.66
CA GLY A 390 -36.71 5.41 18.15
C GLY A 390 -36.92 4.66 19.47
N THR A 391 -38.18 4.39 19.80
CA THR A 391 -38.61 3.69 21.02
C THR A 391 -38.88 2.20 20.83
N ASP A 392 -38.83 1.71 19.59
CA ASP A 392 -39.33 0.38 19.20
C ASP A 392 -38.26 -0.73 19.28
N GLY A 393 -37.13 -0.48 19.95
CA GLY A 393 -36.04 -1.45 20.09
C GLY A 393 -35.24 -1.75 18.82
N GLY A 394 -35.32 -0.89 17.79
CA GLY A 394 -34.52 -1.00 16.57
C GLY A 394 -33.12 -0.40 16.75
N PHE A 395 -32.13 -0.96 16.07
CA PHE A 395 -30.74 -0.46 16.07
C PHE A 395 -30.28 -0.16 14.66
N VAL A 396 -29.51 0.91 14.48
CA VAL A 396 -28.81 1.14 13.21
C VAL A 396 -27.76 0.06 13.03
N THR A 397 -27.85 -0.71 11.95
CA THR A 397 -26.91 -1.77 11.59
C THR A 397 -26.23 -1.44 10.28
N ARG A 398 -24.93 -1.73 10.18
CA ARG A 398 -24.17 -1.60 8.94
C ARG A 398 -23.53 -2.95 8.63
N ILE A 399 -23.89 -3.52 7.51
CA ILE A 399 -23.43 -4.84 7.08
C ILE A 399 -22.75 -4.67 5.73
N TYR A 400 -21.53 -5.18 5.60
CA TYR A 400 -20.76 -5.12 4.38
C TYR A 400 -20.25 -6.51 3.99
N PHE A 401 -20.14 -6.74 2.69
CA PHE A 401 -19.28 -7.77 2.14
C PHE A 401 -18.16 -7.08 1.37
N ASN A 402 -16.90 -7.33 1.76
CA ASN A 402 -15.71 -6.71 1.18
C ASN A 402 -14.90 -7.75 0.39
N PRO A 403 -15.09 -7.86 -0.94
CA PRO A 403 -14.41 -8.87 -1.74
C PRO A 403 -12.89 -8.68 -1.73
N LEU A 404 -12.14 -9.78 -1.65
CA LEU A 404 -10.67 -9.83 -1.75
C LEU A 404 -9.90 -8.92 -0.79
N VAL A 405 -10.52 -8.30 0.22
CA VAL A 405 -9.83 -7.36 1.13
C VAL A 405 -8.62 -8.02 1.81
N ILE A 406 -8.71 -9.32 2.11
CA ILE A 406 -7.58 -10.08 2.67
C ILE A 406 -6.32 -10.09 1.78
N TRP A 407 -6.49 -9.99 0.46
CA TRP A 407 -5.38 -9.95 -0.49
C TRP A 407 -4.61 -8.65 -0.37
N MET A 408 -5.29 -7.54 -0.02
CA MET A 408 -4.62 -6.27 0.25
C MET A 408 -3.60 -6.41 1.39
N TRP A 409 -4.01 -7.07 2.47
CA TRP A 409 -3.18 -7.32 3.63
C TRP A 409 -2.03 -8.30 3.34
N MET A 410 -2.32 -9.39 2.64
CA MET A 410 -1.31 -10.35 2.19
C MET A 410 -0.27 -9.68 1.28
N GLY A 411 -0.70 -8.81 0.38
CA GLY A 411 0.19 -8.02 -0.48
C GLY A 411 1.09 -7.09 0.33
N GLY A 412 0.55 -6.39 1.33
CA GLY A 412 1.28 -5.58 2.30
C GLY A 412 2.38 -6.36 3.03
N LEU A 413 2.02 -7.53 3.57
CA LEU A 413 2.96 -8.42 4.25
C LEU A 413 4.04 -8.95 3.31
N LEU A 414 3.67 -9.33 2.08
CA LEU A 414 4.61 -9.85 1.08
C LEU A 414 5.61 -8.77 0.64
N MET A 415 5.16 -7.53 0.46
CA MET A 415 6.03 -6.38 0.21
C MET A 415 7.02 -6.14 1.34
N MET A 416 6.53 -6.14 2.57
CA MET A 416 7.37 -5.97 3.76
C MET A 416 8.42 -7.08 3.84
N PHE A 417 8.02 -8.34 3.66
CA PHE A 417 8.91 -9.49 3.66
C PHE A 417 9.94 -9.43 2.53
N GLY A 418 9.54 -9.09 1.30
CA GLY A 418 10.45 -8.91 0.17
C GLY A 418 11.50 -7.85 0.44
N GLY A 419 11.11 -6.73 1.05
CA GLY A 419 12.03 -5.69 1.48
C GLY A 419 13.05 -6.18 2.51
N PHE A 420 12.62 -6.89 3.55
CA PHE A 420 13.54 -7.46 4.55
C PHE A 420 14.49 -8.50 3.93
N LEU A 421 13.97 -9.37 3.06
CA LEU A 421 14.79 -10.37 2.38
C LEU A 421 15.91 -9.71 1.56
N SER A 422 15.62 -8.61 0.86
CA SER A 422 16.61 -7.83 0.10
C SER A 422 17.74 -7.26 0.97
N LEU A 423 17.43 -6.82 2.19
CA LEU A 423 18.42 -6.31 3.15
C LEU A 423 19.37 -7.39 3.67
N THR A 424 18.93 -8.65 3.72
CA THR A 424 19.75 -9.79 4.17
C THR A 424 20.68 -10.35 3.08
N ASP A 425 20.78 -9.68 1.93
CA ASP A 425 21.66 -10.08 0.84
C ASP A 425 23.14 -9.92 1.22
N ARG A 426 23.98 -10.85 0.73
CA ARG A 426 25.42 -10.88 1.02
C ARG A 426 26.14 -9.62 0.56
N ARG A 427 25.63 -8.92 -0.47
CA ARG A 427 26.21 -7.66 -0.97
C ARG A 427 26.25 -6.54 0.07
N TYR A 428 25.39 -6.58 1.09
CA TYR A 428 25.37 -5.61 2.18
C TYR A 428 26.15 -6.07 3.42
N ARG A 429 26.78 -7.26 3.39
CA ARG A 429 27.71 -7.73 4.44
C ARG A 429 29.10 -7.12 4.23
N ILE A 430 29.20 -5.79 4.30
CA ILE A 430 30.50 -5.11 4.37
C ILE A 430 30.96 -5.16 5.84
N GLY A 431 32.12 -5.76 6.11
CA GLY A 431 32.69 -5.84 7.47
C GLY A 431 32.38 -7.09 8.29
N ALA A 432 31.71 -8.10 7.74
CA ALA A 432 31.63 -9.41 8.41
C ALA A 432 33.02 -10.07 8.38
N PRO A 433 33.60 -10.48 9.53
CA PRO A 433 34.94 -11.03 9.57
C PRO A 433 35.02 -12.28 8.68
N THR A 434 35.80 -12.18 7.60
CA THR A 434 36.14 -13.32 6.77
C THR A 434 36.97 -14.26 7.63
N ARG A 435 36.51 -15.50 7.83
CA ARG A 435 37.28 -16.52 8.55
C ARG A 435 38.62 -16.66 7.83
N ARG A 436 39.71 -16.28 8.50
CA ARG A 436 41.08 -16.38 7.98
C ARG A 436 41.26 -17.81 7.48
N GLN A 437 41.49 -17.99 6.17
CA GLN A 437 41.90 -19.30 5.66
C GLN A 437 43.17 -19.67 6.42
N ALA A 438 43.14 -20.81 7.11
CA ALA A 438 44.34 -21.36 7.71
C ALA A 438 45.37 -21.50 6.60
N GLY A 439 46.51 -20.82 6.74
CA GLY A 439 47.58 -20.88 5.76
C GLY A 439 47.96 -22.33 5.50
N ALA A 440 48.14 -22.68 4.23
CA ALA A 440 48.71 -23.97 3.86
C ALA A 440 50.02 -24.16 4.62
N ALA A 441 50.18 -25.33 5.25
CA ALA A 441 51.42 -25.69 5.94
C ALA A 441 52.59 -25.58 4.95
N PRO A 442 53.74 -25.02 5.36
CA PRO A 442 54.90 -24.95 4.49
C PRO A 442 55.30 -26.39 4.13
N VAL A 443 55.44 -26.65 2.83
CA VAL A 443 55.97 -27.90 2.30
C VAL A 443 57.43 -27.97 2.75
N ALA A 444 57.79 -29.02 3.48
CA ALA A 444 59.18 -29.27 3.85
C ALA A 444 60.01 -29.45 2.57
N ALA A 445 61.12 -28.74 2.48
CA ALA A 445 62.11 -28.96 1.43
C ALA A 445 62.90 -30.23 1.75
N GLU A 446 62.93 -31.17 0.80
CA GLU A 446 63.96 -32.20 0.68
C GLU A 446 65.08 -31.72 -0.24
#